data_AF-A0A3F2S2S4-F1
#
_entry.id   AF-A0A3F2S2S4-F1
#
_cell.length_a   1.000
_cell.length_b   1.000
_cell.length_c   1.000
_cell.angle_alpha   90.00
_cell.angle_beta   90.00
_cell.angle_gamma   90.00
#
_symmetry.space_group_name_H-M   'P 1'
#
loop_
_entity.id
_entity.type
_entity.pdbx_description
1 polymer ?
#
loop_
_entity_poly.entity_id
_entity_poly.type
_entity_poly.pdbx_seq_one_letter_code
_entity_poly.pdbx_strand_id
1 'polypeptide(L)'
;MVLKGLLEQVGRLGVEVALVVVVLAALWAWQLTVTDVGSKKLKDFHLVRVLKRTETELSMLGNFYSDPKKKAAVLVIQTATMDTSGLDALLSGLSVHEILVNDIYSTFQGDVPRSVKPYKVNLIYPATEAHVRKHTDQKFHMVVETKEAYRMITKPYVDNIPAEKIEWVYNILDHKSETERIIYEDSHPRNGFVLLPDFKWSDPSNLESLYCLAIVHDRKLRSLRDLTGSHLKLLRNIRNASLEVLGEKFGVKASSVRMYLHYQPTYYHLHVHFSHVKMTLGTFAGKAVLLEDVIYNLSANSDHYKNATLSFVVGELQHKPLFGLFREKHII
;
A
#
# COMPACT_ATOMS: atom_id res chain seq x y z
N MET A 1 12.34 84.45 5.68
CA MET A 1 11.27 83.59 6.23
C MET A 1 10.81 82.47 5.27
N VAL A 2 10.92 82.67 3.94
CA VAL A 2 10.42 81.72 2.92
C VAL A 2 11.26 80.42 2.80
N LEU A 3 12.59 80.50 2.99
CA LEU A 3 13.48 79.33 2.83
C LEU A 3 13.28 78.23 3.89
N LYS A 4 12.86 78.61 5.12
CA LYS A 4 12.60 77.66 6.21
C LYS A 4 11.35 76.81 5.95
N GLY A 5 10.26 77.40 5.45
CA GLY A 5 9.02 76.68 5.16
C GLY A 5 9.15 75.70 3.99
N LEU A 6 9.99 76.01 3.00
CA LEU A 6 10.27 75.12 1.87
C LEU A 6 11.09 73.89 2.30
N LEU A 7 12.07 74.07 3.18
CA LEU A 7 12.85 72.97 3.77
C LEU A 7 11.99 72.07 4.67
N GLU A 8 11.03 72.63 5.42
CA GLU A 8 10.06 71.85 6.20
C GLU A 8 9.09 71.05 5.33
N GLN A 9 8.61 71.63 4.23
CA GLN A 9 7.72 70.92 3.29
C GLN A 9 8.46 69.79 2.55
N VAL A 10 9.70 70.02 2.11
CA VAL A 10 10.55 68.98 1.49
C VAL A 10 10.88 67.88 2.51
N GLY A 11 11.13 68.25 3.78
CA GLY A 11 11.32 67.30 4.87
C GLY A 11 10.09 66.44 5.13
N ARG A 12 8.89 67.05 5.20
CA ARG A 12 7.63 66.31 5.36
C ARG A 12 7.34 65.37 4.20
N LEU A 13 7.52 65.83 2.96
CA LEU A 13 7.31 65.01 1.77
C LEU A 13 8.29 63.82 1.73
N GLY A 14 9.55 64.03 2.14
CA GLY A 14 10.53 62.96 2.27
C GLY A 14 10.15 61.92 3.32
N VAL A 15 9.57 62.34 4.45
CA VAL A 15 9.08 61.45 5.51
C VAL A 15 7.86 60.65 5.06
N GLU A 16 6.91 61.27 4.35
CA GLU A 16 5.72 60.59 3.82
C GLU A 16 6.09 59.53 2.77
N VAL A 17 6.99 59.86 1.85
CA VAL A 17 7.50 58.90 0.85
C VAL A 17 8.25 57.75 1.52
N ALA A 18 9.08 58.04 2.54
CA ALA A 18 9.77 56.99 3.30
C ALA A 18 8.78 56.06 4.02
N LEU A 19 7.70 56.61 4.59
CA LEU A 19 6.66 55.82 5.27
C LEU A 19 5.92 54.90 4.30
N VAL A 20 5.56 55.40 3.11
CA VAL A 20 4.90 54.59 2.07
C VAL A 20 5.82 53.46 1.60
N VAL A 21 7.11 53.74 1.41
CA VAL A 21 8.11 52.72 1.02
C VAL A 21 8.26 51.66 2.10
N VAL A 22 8.29 52.05 3.38
CA VAL A 22 8.37 51.11 4.51
C VAL A 22 7.11 50.25 4.61
N VAL A 23 5.93 50.83 4.42
CA VAL A 23 4.65 50.10 4.44
C VAL A 23 4.57 49.13 3.26
N LEU A 24 4.95 49.55 2.04
CA LEU A 24 4.99 48.67 0.87
C LEU A 24 6.02 47.56 1.01
N ALA A 25 7.21 47.85 1.57
CA ALA A 25 8.23 46.85 1.85
C ALA A 25 7.78 45.87 2.94
N ALA A 26 7.09 46.34 3.97
CA ALA A 26 6.49 45.50 5.01
C ALA A 26 5.35 44.64 4.47
N LEU A 27 4.49 45.18 3.60
CA LEU A 27 3.44 44.43 2.91
C LEU A 27 4.01 43.40 1.96
N TRP A 28 5.07 43.73 1.21
CA TRP A 28 5.75 42.81 0.31
C TRP A 28 6.49 41.70 1.08
N ALA A 29 7.18 42.05 2.17
CA ALA A 29 7.82 41.10 3.06
C ALA A 29 6.79 40.21 3.77
N TRP A 30 5.64 40.76 4.17
CA TRP A 30 4.51 40.01 4.72
C TRP A 30 3.88 39.09 3.67
N GLN A 31 3.74 39.55 2.43
CA GLN A 31 3.28 38.71 1.33
C GLN A 31 4.25 37.53 1.10
N LEU A 32 5.57 37.78 1.16
CA LEU A 32 6.62 36.77 1.03
C LEU A 32 6.69 35.80 2.22
N THR A 33 6.35 36.23 3.45
CA THR A 33 6.31 35.35 4.63
C THR A 33 5.02 34.57 4.74
N VAL A 34 3.90 35.11 4.25
CA VAL A 34 2.59 34.42 4.17
C VAL A 34 2.56 33.44 2.99
N THR A 35 3.30 33.70 1.92
CA THR A 35 3.53 32.71 0.87
C THR A 35 4.76 31.87 1.21
N ASP A 36 4.59 30.69 1.81
CA ASP A 36 5.53 29.58 1.65
C ASP A 36 5.63 29.30 0.13
N VAL A 37 6.50 30.03 -0.58
CA VAL A 37 6.64 29.93 -2.04
C VAL A 37 7.34 28.61 -2.31
N GLY A 38 6.54 27.53 -2.35
CA GLY A 38 7.02 26.19 -2.59
C GLY A 38 7.94 26.13 -3.82
N SER A 39 8.94 25.25 -3.76
CA SER A 39 9.95 25.15 -4.82
C SER A 39 9.31 24.82 -6.18
N LYS A 40 9.70 25.52 -7.24
CA LYS A 40 9.23 25.28 -8.62
C LYS A 40 9.97 24.11 -9.30
N LYS A 41 10.25 23.03 -8.56
CA LYS A 41 11.05 21.88 -9.02
C LYS A 41 10.46 21.10 -10.21
N LEU A 42 9.17 21.30 -10.51
CA LEU A 42 8.48 20.63 -11.61
C LEU A 42 8.22 21.54 -12.83
N LYS A 43 8.75 22.77 -12.84
CA LYS A 43 8.45 23.78 -13.87
C LYS A 43 8.82 23.32 -15.28
N ASP A 44 9.87 22.52 -15.42
CA ASP A 44 10.39 21.99 -16.68
C ASP A 44 10.13 20.48 -16.85
N PHE A 45 9.20 19.91 -16.07
CA PHE A 45 8.78 18.53 -16.22
C PHE A 45 7.96 18.37 -17.50
N HIS A 46 8.42 17.49 -18.39
CA HIS A 46 7.73 17.08 -19.60
C HIS A 46 7.03 15.74 -19.38
N LEU A 47 5.70 15.75 -19.42
CA LEU A 47 4.88 14.55 -19.33
C LEU A 47 5.05 13.72 -20.61
N VAL A 48 5.41 12.44 -20.45
CA VAL A 48 5.45 11.47 -21.55
C VAL A 48 4.12 10.70 -21.62
N ARG A 49 3.67 10.12 -20.50
CA ARG A 49 2.36 9.43 -20.40
C ARG A 49 1.90 9.25 -18.96
N VAL A 50 0.59 9.08 -18.78
CA VAL A 50 0.01 8.63 -17.51
C VAL A 50 0.33 7.14 -17.32
N LEU A 51 0.77 6.78 -16.12
CA LEU A 51 1.05 5.39 -15.72
C LEU A 51 -0.13 4.77 -14.98
N LYS A 52 -0.73 5.51 -14.04
CA LYS A 52 -1.86 5.03 -13.22
C LYS A 52 -2.76 6.18 -12.80
N ARG A 53 -4.06 5.92 -12.76
CA ARG A 53 -5.07 6.86 -12.26
C ARG A 53 -6.09 6.10 -11.41
N THR A 54 -6.21 6.48 -10.14
CA THR A 54 -7.27 6.05 -9.23
C THR A 54 -7.98 7.29 -8.66
N GLU A 55 -8.93 7.08 -7.75
CA GLU A 55 -9.57 8.19 -7.02
C GLU A 55 -8.58 8.98 -6.15
N THR A 56 -7.51 8.34 -5.67
CA THR A 56 -6.58 8.89 -4.68
C THR A 56 -5.14 9.03 -5.17
N GLU A 57 -4.82 8.56 -6.38
CA GLU A 57 -3.46 8.55 -6.93
C GLU A 57 -3.44 8.83 -8.44
N LEU A 58 -2.53 9.70 -8.86
CA LEU A 58 -2.12 9.90 -10.25
C LEU A 58 -0.61 9.70 -10.37
N SER A 59 -0.19 8.65 -11.08
CA SER A 59 1.21 8.38 -11.39
C SER A 59 1.50 8.65 -12.87
N MET A 60 2.62 9.29 -13.16
CA MET A 60 3.01 9.75 -14.50
C MET A 60 4.47 9.45 -14.79
N LEU A 61 4.77 9.12 -16.04
CA LEU A 61 6.12 9.04 -16.58
C LEU A 61 6.42 10.34 -17.33
N GLY A 62 7.58 10.91 -17.07
CA GLY A 62 8.09 12.07 -17.76
C GLY A 62 9.61 12.11 -17.83
N ASN A 63 10.12 13.26 -18.22
CA ASN A 63 11.53 13.64 -18.13
C ASN A 63 11.63 15.16 -17.90
N PHE A 64 12.82 15.66 -17.58
CA PHE A 64 13.04 17.10 -17.42
C PHE A 64 13.60 17.69 -18.71
N TYR A 65 13.08 18.85 -19.14
CA TYR A 65 13.62 19.54 -20.31
C TYR A 65 15.09 19.92 -20.11
N SER A 66 15.47 20.29 -18.87
CA SER A 66 16.84 20.63 -18.49
C SER A 66 17.81 19.45 -18.46
N ASP A 67 17.33 18.19 -18.44
CA ASP A 67 18.21 17.02 -18.52
C ASP A 67 18.56 16.69 -19.99
N PRO A 68 19.81 16.89 -20.43
CA PRO A 68 20.22 16.57 -21.79
C PRO A 68 20.14 15.06 -22.09
N LYS A 69 20.22 14.21 -21.05
CA LYS A 69 20.13 12.75 -21.21
C LYS A 69 18.70 12.23 -21.23
N LYS A 70 17.70 13.10 -21.02
CA LYS A 70 16.27 12.76 -20.97
C LYS A 70 15.96 11.54 -20.10
N LYS A 71 16.64 11.41 -18.95
CA LYS A 71 16.41 10.30 -18.03
C LYS A 71 14.95 10.30 -17.58
N ALA A 72 14.41 9.11 -17.43
CA ALA A 72 13.04 8.92 -16.99
C ALA A 72 12.84 9.50 -15.57
N ALA A 73 11.66 10.05 -15.34
CA ALA A 73 11.17 10.50 -14.05
C ALA A 73 9.77 9.92 -13.83
N VAL A 74 9.51 9.39 -12.64
CA VAL A 74 8.15 8.99 -12.23
C VAL A 74 7.65 10.00 -11.21
N LEU A 75 6.54 10.68 -11.53
CA LEU A 75 5.88 11.63 -10.66
C LEU A 75 4.59 11.00 -10.14
N VAL A 76 4.42 10.96 -8.82
CA VAL A 76 3.27 10.37 -8.14
C VAL A 76 2.60 11.45 -7.30
N ILE A 77 1.35 11.76 -7.61
CA ILE A 77 0.52 12.70 -6.85
C ILE A 77 -0.57 11.88 -6.16
N GLN A 78 -0.67 12.00 -4.84
CA GLN A 78 -1.65 11.28 -4.03
C GLN A 78 -2.41 12.25 -3.13
N THR A 79 -3.64 11.91 -2.74
CA THR A 79 -4.34 12.62 -1.67
C THR A 79 -3.52 12.53 -0.38
N ALA A 80 -3.29 13.67 0.28
CA ALA A 80 -2.65 13.71 1.59
C ALA A 80 -3.57 13.11 2.66
N THR A 81 -2.98 12.59 3.73
CA THR A 81 -3.74 12.20 4.94
C THR A 81 -4.43 13.43 5.50
N MET A 82 -5.72 13.31 5.82
CA MET A 82 -6.49 14.39 6.43
C MET A 82 -5.88 14.73 7.79
N ASP A 83 -5.37 15.95 7.92
CA ASP A 83 -4.94 16.49 9.20
C ASP A 83 -6.16 16.97 9.98
N THR A 84 -6.28 16.54 11.23
CA THR A 84 -7.33 16.99 12.14
C THR A 84 -6.93 18.27 12.86
N SER A 85 -5.69 18.73 12.71
CA SER A 85 -5.27 20.05 13.19
C SER A 85 -5.84 21.15 12.28
N GLY A 86 -6.45 22.19 12.87
CA GLY A 86 -6.99 23.32 12.10
C GLY A 86 -8.28 23.05 11.32
N LEU A 87 -9.10 22.07 11.74
CA LEU A 87 -10.39 21.76 11.11
C LEU A 87 -11.30 22.98 11.00
N ASP A 88 -11.35 23.84 12.01
CA ASP A 88 -12.19 25.05 11.98
C ASP A 88 -11.82 25.98 10.82
N ALA A 89 -10.52 26.12 10.54
CA ALA A 89 -10.01 26.92 9.43
C ALA A 89 -10.30 26.26 8.08
N LEU A 90 -10.18 24.93 7.99
CA LEU A 90 -10.58 24.16 6.81
C LEU A 90 -12.07 24.36 6.52
N LEU A 91 -12.93 24.12 7.51
CA LEU A 91 -14.39 24.18 7.36
C LEU A 91 -14.85 25.61 7.03
N SER A 92 -14.25 26.62 7.64
CA SER A 92 -14.59 28.03 7.37
C SER A 92 -14.16 28.49 5.97
N GLY A 93 -13.09 27.90 5.41
CA GLY A 93 -12.57 28.27 4.10
C GLY A 93 -13.05 27.38 2.94
N LEU A 94 -13.61 26.21 3.23
CA LEU A 94 -14.07 25.25 2.22
C LEU A 94 -15.31 25.79 1.51
N SER A 95 -15.22 26.02 0.20
CA SER A 95 -16.42 26.23 -0.63
C SER A 95 -16.86 24.92 -1.25
N VAL A 96 -18.16 24.64 -1.19
CA VAL A 96 -18.74 23.38 -1.66
C VAL A 96 -19.70 23.62 -2.82
N HIS A 97 -19.66 22.73 -3.81
CA HIS A 97 -20.54 22.72 -4.97
C HIS A 97 -21.38 21.44 -4.94
N GLU A 98 -22.69 21.59 -4.97
CA GLU A 98 -23.62 20.47 -4.85
C GLU A 98 -23.51 19.49 -6.03
N ILE A 99 -23.45 18.19 -5.73
CA ILE A 99 -23.49 17.10 -6.72
C ILE A 99 -24.83 16.36 -6.61
N LEU A 100 -25.26 16.06 -5.39
CA LEU A 100 -26.47 15.27 -5.12
C LEU A 100 -27.06 15.69 -3.79
N VAL A 101 -28.38 15.84 -3.74
CA VAL A 101 -29.14 15.98 -2.49
C VAL A 101 -30.30 15.00 -2.53
N ASN A 102 -30.40 14.17 -1.49
CA ASN A 102 -31.50 13.26 -1.29
C ASN A 102 -31.83 13.14 0.20
N ASP A 103 -32.94 13.77 0.61
CA ASP A 103 -33.37 13.87 2.01
C ASP A 103 -32.24 14.45 2.90
N ILE A 104 -31.70 13.64 3.82
CA ILE A 104 -30.60 14.04 4.71
C ILE A 104 -29.19 13.74 4.14
N TYR A 105 -29.10 13.17 2.93
CA TYR A 105 -27.84 12.81 2.28
C TYR A 105 -27.49 13.80 1.18
N SER A 106 -26.43 14.57 1.39
CA SER A 106 -25.91 15.51 0.40
C SER A 106 -24.45 15.21 0.08
N THR A 107 -24.11 15.21 -1.21
CA THR A 107 -22.74 15.05 -1.72
C THR A 107 -22.32 16.35 -2.39
N PHE A 108 -21.12 16.83 -2.07
CA PHE A 108 -20.56 18.05 -2.63
C PHE A 108 -19.15 17.82 -3.17
N GLN A 109 -18.74 18.63 -4.16
CA GLN A 109 -17.35 18.83 -4.54
C GLN A 109 -16.81 20.06 -3.82
N GLY A 110 -15.72 19.93 -3.07
CA GLY A 110 -15.15 21.04 -2.29
C GLY A 110 -13.90 21.66 -2.93
N ASP A 111 -13.83 22.98 -2.98
CA ASP A 111 -12.60 23.72 -3.26
C ASP A 111 -11.84 23.99 -1.95
N VAL A 112 -10.64 23.45 -1.86
CA VAL A 112 -9.83 23.47 -0.65
C VAL A 112 -9.05 24.80 -0.53
N PRO A 113 -9.03 25.46 0.66
CA PRO A 113 -8.22 26.65 0.89
C PRO A 113 -6.74 26.45 0.60
N ARG A 114 -6.05 27.50 0.13
CA ARG A 114 -4.61 27.45 -0.21
C ARG A 114 -3.69 27.08 0.96
N SER A 115 -4.12 27.32 2.20
CA SER A 115 -3.37 26.96 3.41
C SER A 115 -3.30 25.45 3.63
N VAL A 116 -4.23 24.69 3.05
CA VAL A 116 -4.28 23.24 3.14
C VAL A 116 -3.45 22.65 2.01
N LYS A 117 -2.70 21.59 2.32
CA LYS A 117 -1.86 20.87 1.36
C LYS A 117 -2.57 19.54 1.01
N PRO A 118 -3.53 19.52 0.07
CA PRO A 118 -4.39 18.36 -0.17
C PRO A 118 -3.67 17.19 -0.85
N TYR A 119 -2.48 17.42 -1.39
CA TYR A 119 -1.73 16.41 -2.14
C TYR A 119 -0.34 16.16 -1.54
N LYS A 120 0.02 14.88 -1.47
CA LYS A 120 1.40 14.40 -1.32
C LYS A 120 1.97 14.14 -2.72
N VAL A 121 3.11 14.78 -3.03
CA VAL A 121 3.78 14.63 -4.33
C VAL A 121 5.14 13.96 -4.12
N ASN A 122 5.38 12.83 -4.80
CA ASN A 122 6.65 12.11 -4.78
C ASN A 122 7.26 12.09 -6.18
N LEU A 123 8.56 12.37 -6.28
CA LEU A 123 9.32 12.32 -7.54
C LEU A 123 10.42 11.27 -7.42
N ILE A 124 10.44 10.32 -8.35
CA ILE A 124 11.51 9.35 -8.51
C ILE A 124 12.32 9.76 -9.75
N TYR A 125 13.56 10.19 -9.54
CA TYR A 125 14.45 10.62 -10.62
C TYR A 125 15.93 10.37 -10.26
N PRO A 126 16.73 9.72 -11.14
CA PRO A 126 16.29 9.05 -12.36
C PRO A 126 15.51 7.76 -12.07
N ALA A 127 14.41 7.55 -12.80
CA ALA A 127 13.60 6.35 -12.70
C ALA A 127 14.17 5.22 -13.58
N THR A 128 14.06 3.98 -13.09
CA THR A 128 14.39 2.76 -13.83
C THR A 128 13.11 2.16 -14.40
N GLU A 129 13.21 1.21 -15.33
CA GLU A 129 12.06 0.44 -15.83
C GLU A 129 11.31 -0.30 -14.70
N ALA A 130 12.00 -0.69 -13.63
CA ALA A 130 11.36 -1.29 -12.47
C ALA A 130 10.46 -0.28 -11.72
N HIS A 131 10.91 0.97 -11.58
CA HIS A 131 10.07 2.04 -11.02
C HIS A 131 8.87 2.33 -11.91
N VAL A 132 9.07 2.45 -13.23
CA VAL A 132 7.97 2.68 -14.18
C VAL A 132 6.93 1.57 -14.08
N ARG A 133 7.37 0.29 -14.09
CA ARG A 133 6.48 -0.86 -13.98
C ARG A 133 5.71 -0.91 -12.66
N LYS A 134 6.37 -0.59 -11.54
CA LYS A 134 5.73 -0.54 -10.21
C LYS A 134 4.59 0.49 -10.14
N HIS A 135 4.72 1.61 -10.84
CA HIS A 135 3.75 2.70 -10.86
C HIS A 135 2.81 2.66 -12.06
N THR A 136 2.93 1.67 -12.95
CA THR A 136 2.02 1.45 -14.07
C THR A 136 0.80 0.68 -13.59
N ASP A 137 -0.39 1.17 -13.93
CA ASP A 137 -1.64 0.47 -13.67
C ASP A 137 -1.68 -0.85 -14.43
N GLN A 138 -2.39 -1.83 -13.87
CA GLN A 138 -2.55 -3.13 -14.51
C GLN A 138 -3.99 -3.59 -14.40
N LYS A 139 -4.42 -4.33 -15.42
CA LYS A 139 -5.72 -4.98 -15.40
C LYS A 139 -5.67 -6.23 -14.55
N PHE A 140 -6.79 -6.48 -13.88
CA PHE A 140 -7.02 -7.64 -13.06
C PHE A 140 -8.25 -8.39 -13.55
N HIS A 141 -8.21 -9.71 -13.44
CA HIS A 141 -9.22 -10.61 -13.96
C HIS A 141 -9.59 -11.63 -12.88
N MET A 142 -10.88 -11.92 -12.74
CA MET A 142 -11.33 -13.01 -11.89
C MET A 142 -11.18 -14.32 -12.63
N VAL A 143 -10.58 -15.29 -11.97
CA VAL A 143 -10.48 -16.68 -12.41
C VAL A 143 -11.33 -17.53 -11.47
N VAL A 144 -12.13 -18.43 -12.04
CA VAL A 144 -12.86 -19.48 -11.31
C VAL A 144 -12.20 -20.81 -11.66
N GLU A 145 -11.26 -21.25 -10.82
CA GLU A 145 -10.42 -22.42 -11.10
C GLU A 145 -11.04 -23.69 -10.53
N THR A 146 -11.53 -24.56 -11.40
CA THR A 146 -11.95 -25.92 -11.05
C THR A 146 -10.74 -26.81 -10.72
N LYS A 147 -11.00 -27.99 -10.16
CA LYS A 147 -9.97 -29.03 -9.96
C LYS A 147 -9.22 -29.36 -11.25
N GLU A 148 -9.95 -29.45 -12.36
CA GLU A 148 -9.41 -29.78 -13.68
C GLU A 148 -8.52 -28.65 -14.20
N ALA A 149 -8.97 -27.40 -14.05
CA ALA A 149 -8.18 -26.22 -14.41
C ALA A 149 -6.88 -26.15 -13.59
N TYR A 150 -6.95 -26.37 -12.27
CA TYR A 150 -5.78 -26.47 -11.41
C TYR A 150 -4.79 -27.52 -11.93
N ARG A 151 -5.27 -28.74 -12.19
CA ARG A 151 -4.43 -29.86 -12.64
C ARG A 151 -3.75 -29.58 -13.99
N MET A 152 -4.45 -28.92 -14.92
CA MET A 152 -3.96 -28.70 -16.28
C MET A 152 -3.11 -27.44 -16.44
N ILE A 153 -3.30 -26.43 -15.58
CA ILE A 153 -2.73 -25.09 -15.77
C ILE A 153 -1.84 -24.72 -14.58
N THR A 154 -2.46 -24.55 -13.41
CA THR A 154 -1.79 -23.97 -12.25
C THR A 154 -0.79 -24.93 -11.62
N LYS A 155 -1.11 -26.21 -11.50
CA LYS A 155 -0.18 -27.19 -10.95
C LYS A 155 1.10 -27.31 -11.79
N PRO A 156 1.04 -27.50 -13.12
CA PRO A 156 2.25 -27.47 -13.95
C PRO A 156 3.02 -26.16 -13.82
N TYR A 157 2.33 -25.02 -13.74
CA TYR A 157 2.98 -23.73 -13.48
C TYR A 157 3.76 -23.74 -12.16
N VAL A 158 3.12 -24.14 -11.06
CA VAL A 158 3.71 -24.19 -9.71
C VAL A 158 4.89 -25.17 -9.64
N ASP A 159 4.74 -26.34 -10.24
CA ASP A 159 5.79 -27.38 -10.28
C ASP A 159 7.04 -26.90 -11.06
N ASN A 160 6.88 -25.97 -12.01
CA ASN A 160 7.97 -25.38 -12.79
C ASN A 160 8.53 -24.08 -12.18
N ILE A 161 8.05 -23.64 -11.01
CA ILE A 161 8.64 -22.49 -10.32
C ILE A 161 10.03 -22.89 -9.80
N PRO A 162 11.10 -22.19 -10.21
CA PRO A 162 12.44 -22.52 -9.75
C PRO A 162 12.59 -22.38 -8.23
N ALA A 163 13.32 -23.31 -7.61
CA ALA A 163 13.47 -23.36 -6.15
C ALA A 163 14.12 -22.09 -5.59
N GLU A 164 15.01 -21.44 -6.34
CA GLU A 164 15.67 -20.20 -5.92
C GLU A 164 14.69 -19.05 -5.66
N LYS A 165 13.47 -19.10 -6.21
CA LYS A 165 12.43 -18.09 -5.95
C LYS A 165 11.91 -18.10 -4.52
N ILE A 166 12.13 -19.20 -3.79
CA ILE A 166 11.70 -19.37 -2.40
C ILE A 166 12.88 -19.61 -1.45
N GLU A 167 14.12 -19.47 -1.91
CA GLU A 167 15.31 -19.72 -1.08
C GLU A 167 15.36 -18.82 0.16
N TRP A 168 14.88 -17.58 0.05
CA TRP A 168 14.78 -16.67 1.19
C TRP A 168 13.88 -17.22 2.31
N VAL A 169 12.85 -18.01 1.97
CA VAL A 169 11.99 -18.69 2.96
C VAL A 169 12.80 -19.76 3.69
N TYR A 170 13.59 -20.53 2.96
CA TYR A 170 14.45 -21.56 3.54
C TYR A 170 15.56 -20.95 4.40
N ASN A 171 16.10 -19.81 4.03
CA ASN A 171 17.07 -19.09 4.87
C ASN A 171 16.47 -18.67 6.22
N ILE A 172 15.18 -18.32 6.28
CA ILE A 172 14.48 -18.06 7.55
C ILE A 172 14.31 -19.36 8.34
N LEU A 173 13.78 -20.42 7.70
CA LEU A 173 13.52 -21.71 8.37
C LEU A 173 14.79 -22.43 8.83
N ASP A 174 15.93 -22.16 8.19
CA ASP A 174 17.26 -22.68 8.52
C ASP A 174 18.08 -21.71 9.37
N HIS A 175 17.47 -20.63 9.88
CA HIS A 175 18.07 -19.61 10.75
C HIS A 175 19.32 -18.92 10.16
N LYS A 176 19.42 -18.85 8.83
CA LYS A 176 20.48 -18.13 8.10
C LYS A 176 20.19 -16.65 7.92
N SER A 177 18.94 -16.22 8.06
CA SER A 177 18.51 -14.83 7.94
C SER A 177 17.27 -14.55 8.79
N GLU A 178 17.10 -13.30 9.24
CA GLU A 178 15.90 -12.81 9.96
C GLU A 178 15.66 -13.51 11.31
N THR A 179 16.64 -14.26 11.82
CA THR A 179 16.56 -15.06 13.05
C THR A 179 16.19 -14.21 14.26
N GLU A 180 16.73 -12.99 14.34
CA GLU A 180 16.45 -12.03 15.40
C GLU A 180 15.03 -11.45 15.37
N ARG A 181 14.32 -11.61 14.24
CA ARG A 181 12.93 -11.14 14.06
C ARG A 181 11.89 -12.21 14.37
N ILE A 182 12.31 -13.44 14.66
CA ILE A 182 11.40 -14.53 15.02
C ILE A 182 10.70 -14.21 16.35
N ILE A 183 9.36 -14.19 16.31
CA ILE A 183 8.49 -13.97 17.48
C ILE A 183 8.30 -15.28 18.24
N TYR A 184 8.09 -16.38 17.51
CA TYR A 184 7.82 -17.71 18.03
C TYR A 184 8.22 -18.77 17.00
N GLU A 185 8.64 -19.94 17.46
CA GLU A 185 8.88 -21.10 16.62
C GLU A 185 8.45 -22.39 17.34
N ASP A 186 7.74 -23.23 16.61
CA ASP A 186 7.61 -24.66 16.91
C ASP A 186 8.43 -25.41 15.86
N SER A 187 9.54 -26.04 16.26
CA SER A 187 10.47 -26.71 15.34
C SER A 187 9.99 -28.09 14.85
N HIS A 188 8.76 -28.52 15.15
CA HIS A 188 8.26 -29.82 14.70
C HIS A 188 8.17 -29.86 13.15
N PRO A 189 8.81 -30.81 12.45
CA PRO A 189 9.00 -30.75 10.99
C PRO A 189 7.69 -30.79 10.16
N ARG A 190 6.61 -31.39 10.68
CA ARG A 190 5.29 -31.44 10.01
C ARG A 190 4.20 -30.55 10.59
N ASN A 191 4.27 -30.21 11.87
CA ASN A 191 3.21 -29.51 12.59
C ASN A 191 3.66 -28.17 13.17
N GLY A 192 4.93 -27.84 12.99
CA GLY A 192 5.57 -26.64 13.47
C GLY A 192 5.70 -25.57 12.38
N PHE A 193 6.06 -24.37 12.82
CA PHE A 193 6.15 -23.17 12.00
C PHE A 193 6.99 -22.09 12.70
N VAL A 194 7.46 -21.12 11.92
CA VAL A 194 8.09 -19.88 12.41
C VAL A 194 7.09 -18.73 12.26
N LEU A 195 6.87 -17.97 13.33
CA LEU A 195 6.11 -16.71 13.34
C LEU A 195 7.06 -15.52 13.35
N LEU A 196 6.90 -14.59 12.41
CA LEU A 196 7.71 -13.37 12.35
C LEU A 196 6.92 -12.17 11.78
N PRO A 197 7.35 -10.92 12.06
CA PRO A 197 6.78 -9.73 11.43
C PRO A 197 6.93 -9.74 9.91
N ASP A 198 5.86 -9.37 9.19
CA ASP A 198 5.97 -9.05 7.77
C ASP A 198 6.77 -7.74 7.61
N PHE A 199 7.52 -7.59 6.53
CA PHE A 199 8.28 -6.35 6.23
C PHE A 199 7.40 -5.09 6.14
N LYS A 200 6.07 -5.24 5.97
CA LYS A 200 5.10 -4.14 5.96
C LYS A 200 4.79 -3.60 7.36
N TRP A 201 5.10 -4.33 8.42
CA TRP A 201 4.91 -3.87 9.79
C TRP A 201 6.19 -3.23 10.31
N SER A 202 6.24 -1.90 10.27
CA SER A 202 7.44 -1.12 10.61
C SER A 202 7.41 -0.50 12.01
N ASP A 203 6.24 -0.41 12.63
CA ASP A 203 6.06 0.22 13.94
C ASP A 203 5.30 -0.70 14.90
N PRO A 204 6.01 -1.43 15.76
CA PRO A 204 5.40 -2.30 16.76
C PRO A 204 4.53 -1.57 17.79
N SER A 205 4.69 -0.26 17.96
CA SER A 205 3.85 0.54 18.87
C SER A 205 2.46 0.79 18.30
N ASN A 206 2.32 0.82 16.97
CA ASN A 206 1.03 0.92 16.28
C ASN A 206 0.44 -0.46 16.04
N LEU A 207 -0.28 -0.99 17.03
CA LEU A 207 -0.95 -2.29 16.95
C LEU A 207 -1.97 -2.39 15.82
N GLU A 208 -2.56 -1.27 15.38
CA GLU A 208 -3.52 -1.29 14.26
C GLU A 208 -2.85 -1.59 12.92
N SER A 209 -1.53 -1.45 12.86
CA SER A 209 -0.69 -1.80 11.71
C SER A 209 -0.08 -3.20 11.79
N LEU A 210 -0.36 -3.97 12.86
CA LEU A 210 0.21 -5.30 13.08
C LEU A 210 0.03 -6.20 11.86
N TYR A 211 1.14 -6.80 11.44
CA TYR A 211 1.19 -7.77 10.35
C TYR A 211 2.34 -8.77 10.57
N CYS A 212 2.00 -10.05 10.76
CA CYS A 212 2.92 -11.16 10.87
C CYS A 212 2.62 -12.27 9.85
N LEU A 213 3.60 -13.13 9.64
CA LEU A 213 3.51 -14.35 8.83
C LEU A 213 3.88 -15.56 9.70
N ALA A 214 3.10 -16.64 9.58
CA ALA A 214 3.47 -17.97 10.06
C ALA A 214 3.92 -18.80 8.85
N ILE A 215 5.18 -19.22 8.82
CA ILE A 215 5.79 -20.01 7.74
C ILE A 215 5.99 -21.44 8.24
N VAL A 216 5.38 -22.41 7.57
CA VAL A 216 5.42 -23.82 8.02
C VAL A 216 6.79 -24.45 7.77
N HIS A 217 7.23 -25.40 8.61
CA HIS A 217 8.48 -26.13 8.34
C HIS A 217 8.36 -27.14 7.18
N ASP A 218 7.16 -27.68 6.94
CA ASP A 218 6.96 -28.67 5.88
C ASP A 218 7.09 -28.05 4.48
N ARG A 219 8.26 -28.20 3.88
CA ARG A 219 8.62 -27.68 2.56
C ARG A 219 7.79 -28.26 1.40
N LYS A 220 6.99 -29.31 1.64
CA LYS A 220 6.12 -29.92 0.62
C LYS A 220 4.83 -29.13 0.41
N LEU A 221 4.41 -28.32 1.37
CA LEU A 221 3.18 -27.53 1.28
C LEU A 221 3.45 -26.25 0.50
N ARG A 222 2.90 -26.14 -0.71
CA ARG A 222 3.08 -25.00 -1.63
C ARG A 222 1.96 -23.98 -1.50
N SER A 223 0.72 -24.45 -1.33
CA SER A 223 -0.47 -23.59 -1.27
C SER A 223 -1.67 -24.25 -0.59
N LEU A 224 -2.80 -23.54 -0.57
CA LEU A 224 -4.10 -24.04 -0.13
C LEU A 224 -4.49 -25.38 -0.78
N ARG A 225 -4.09 -25.63 -2.04
CA ARG A 225 -4.41 -26.87 -2.78
C ARG A 225 -3.76 -28.13 -2.22
N ASP A 226 -2.68 -27.99 -1.44
CA ASP A 226 -1.98 -29.13 -0.83
C ASP A 226 -2.57 -29.51 0.53
N LEU A 227 -3.40 -28.64 1.10
CA LEU A 227 -4.00 -28.88 2.41
C LEU A 227 -5.08 -29.96 2.34
N THR A 228 -4.94 -30.92 3.23
CA THR A 228 -5.91 -31.96 3.57
C THR A 228 -6.22 -32.00 5.07
N GLY A 229 -7.19 -32.83 5.47
CA GLY A 229 -7.52 -33.09 6.86
C GLY A 229 -6.34 -33.56 7.74
N SER A 230 -5.28 -34.15 7.17
CA SER A 230 -4.08 -34.53 7.95
C SER A 230 -3.30 -33.31 8.47
N HIS A 231 -3.54 -32.12 7.93
CA HIS A 231 -2.88 -30.88 8.33
C HIS A 231 -3.68 -30.10 9.38
N LEU A 232 -4.83 -30.61 9.86
CA LEU A 232 -5.63 -29.93 10.89
C LEU A 232 -4.84 -29.67 12.17
N LYS A 233 -3.92 -30.57 12.55
CA LYS A 233 -3.04 -30.36 13.71
C LYS A 233 -2.11 -29.16 13.50
N LEU A 234 -1.44 -29.07 12.35
CA LEU A 234 -0.61 -27.94 11.96
C LEU A 234 -1.41 -26.62 11.96
N LEU A 235 -2.56 -26.58 11.29
CA LEU A 235 -3.35 -25.35 11.16
C LEU A 235 -3.89 -24.84 12.50
N ARG A 236 -4.34 -25.75 13.39
CA ARG A 236 -4.77 -25.40 14.74
C ARG A 236 -3.59 -24.96 15.62
N ASN A 237 -2.41 -25.55 15.44
CA ASN A 237 -1.20 -25.11 16.12
C ASN A 237 -0.82 -23.68 15.72
N ILE A 238 -0.74 -23.41 14.41
CA ILE A 238 -0.50 -22.07 13.86
C ILE A 238 -1.46 -21.06 14.46
N ARG A 239 -2.77 -21.36 14.46
CA ARG A 239 -3.77 -20.48 15.06
C ARG A 239 -3.51 -20.23 16.55
N ASN A 240 -3.50 -21.29 17.35
CA ASN A 240 -3.54 -21.18 18.81
C ASN A 240 -2.27 -20.52 19.33
N ALA A 241 -1.09 -21.03 18.94
CA ALA A 241 0.20 -20.51 19.41
C ALA A 241 0.44 -19.07 18.94
N SER A 242 0.05 -18.74 17.71
CA SER A 242 0.22 -17.36 17.21
C SER A 242 -0.67 -16.37 17.96
N LEU A 243 -1.95 -16.70 18.20
CA LEU A 243 -2.85 -15.81 18.95
C LEU A 243 -2.40 -15.63 20.41
N GLU A 244 -1.92 -16.69 21.05
CA GLU A 244 -1.36 -16.65 22.40
C GLU A 244 -0.14 -15.73 22.45
N VAL A 245 0.89 -16.00 21.64
CA VAL A 245 2.14 -15.23 21.67
C VAL A 245 1.92 -13.77 21.25
N LEU A 246 1.06 -13.52 20.27
CA LEU A 246 0.74 -12.13 19.88
C LEU A 246 0.03 -11.39 21.03
N GLY A 247 -0.89 -12.06 21.73
CA GLY A 247 -1.55 -11.51 22.90
C GLY A 247 -0.58 -11.21 24.05
N GLU A 248 0.32 -12.14 24.36
CA GLU A 248 1.30 -12.00 25.43
C GLU A 248 2.35 -10.92 25.15
N LYS A 249 2.94 -10.91 23.94
CA LYS A 249 4.04 -10.00 23.60
C LYS A 249 3.60 -8.60 23.24
N PHE A 250 2.44 -8.46 22.59
CA PHE A 250 2.00 -7.17 22.02
C PHE A 250 0.67 -6.68 22.59
N GLY A 251 -0.02 -7.45 23.42
CA GLY A 251 -1.31 -7.06 24.00
C GLY A 251 -2.46 -7.03 22.98
N VAL A 252 -2.30 -7.64 21.79
CA VAL A 252 -3.37 -7.68 20.79
C VAL A 252 -4.40 -8.74 21.17
N LYS A 253 -5.68 -8.34 21.20
CA LYS A 253 -6.78 -9.28 21.45
C LYS A 253 -6.97 -10.19 20.24
N ALA A 254 -7.24 -11.47 20.47
CA ALA A 254 -7.48 -12.42 19.38
C ALA A 254 -8.62 -11.98 18.44
N SER A 255 -9.67 -11.35 18.97
CA SER A 255 -10.79 -10.79 18.18
C SER A 255 -10.40 -9.63 17.26
N SER A 256 -9.23 -9.02 17.48
CA SER A 256 -8.68 -7.96 16.64
C SER A 256 -7.74 -8.50 15.55
N VAL A 257 -7.53 -9.82 15.47
CA VAL A 257 -6.61 -10.44 14.52
C VAL A 257 -7.38 -11.19 13.43
N ARG A 258 -7.16 -10.78 12.18
CA ARG A 258 -7.59 -11.50 10.99
C ARG A 258 -6.52 -12.52 10.61
N MET A 259 -6.91 -13.78 10.47
CA MET A 259 -6.02 -14.89 10.10
C MET A 259 -6.43 -15.46 8.74
N TYR A 260 -5.52 -15.51 7.77
CA TYR A 260 -5.88 -15.91 6.41
C TYR A 260 -4.69 -16.43 5.60
N LEU A 261 -4.98 -17.20 4.55
CA LEU A 261 -4.03 -17.60 3.52
C LEU A 261 -4.32 -16.83 2.23
N HIS A 262 -3.30 -16.64 1.39
CA HIS A 262 -3.51 -16.13 0.04
C HIS A 262 -3.69 -17.26 -0.97
N TYR A 263 -4.65 -17.08 -1.88
CA TYR A 263 -4.82 -17.89 -3.08
C TYR A 263 -5.07 -16.99 -4.30
N GLN A 264 -4.18 -16.90 -5.29
CA GLN A 264 -2.83 -17.49 -5.31
C GLN A 264 -1.90 -16.79 -4.30
N PRO A 265 -0.94 -17.51 -3.69
CA PRO A 265 0.04 -16.90 -2.79
C PRO A 265 1.08 -16.10 -3.57
N THR A 266 1.76 -15.17 -2.90
CA THR A 266 2.85 -14.38 -3.52
C THR A 266 4.10 -15.25 -3.79
N TYR A 267 4.26 -16.33 -3.02
CA TYR A 267 5.29 -17.35 -3.19
C TYR A 267 4.74 -18.71 -2.74
N TYR A 268 5.17 -19.78 -3.40
CA TYR A 268 4.62 -21.13 -3.21
C TYR A 268 5.38 -21.93 -2.14
N HIS A 269 5.25 -21.45 -0.90
CA HIS A 269 5.54 -22.16 0.34
C HIS A 269 4.45 -21.75 1.32
N LEU A 270 3.74 -22.71 1.92
CA LEU A 270 2.54 -22.42 2.70
C LEU A 270 2.85 -21.46 3.86
N HIS A 271 2.08 -20.39 3.95
CA HIS A 271 2.15 -19.42 5.02
C HIS A 271 0.77 -18.89 5.36
N VAL A 272 0.62 -18.46 6.61
CA VAL A 272 -0.61 -17.85 7.14
C VAL A 272 -0.30 -16.42 7.56
N HIS A 273 -1.14 -15.49 7.14
CA HIS A 273 -1.07 -14.09 7.51
C HIS A 273 -1.85 -13.86 8.81
N PHE A 274 -1.27 -13.07 9.70
CA PHE A 274 -1.91 -12.53 10.89
C PHE A 274 -1.86 -11.01 10.80
N SER A 275 -2.99 -10.35 10.60
CA SER A 275 -3.04 -8.89 10.53
C SER A 275 -4.07 -8.34 11.50
N HIS A 276 -3.85 -7.12 12.01
CA HIS A 276 -4.93 -6.43 12.72
C HIS A 276 -6.15 -6.25 11.79
N VAL A 277 -7.37 -6.27 12.32
CA VAL A 277 -8.60 -6.13 11.52
C VAL A 277 -8.69 -4.79 10.76
N LYS A 278 -8.04 -3.74 11.28
CA LYS A 278 -7.92 -2.44 10.60
C LYS A 278 -6.90 -2.41 9.46
N MET A 279 -5.95 -3.36 9.42
CA MET A 279 -5.06 -3.53 8.28
C MET A 279 -5.84 -4.20 7.14
N THR A 280 -5.91 -3.54 5.98
CA THR A 280 -6.70 -4.01 4.82
C THR A 280 -5.85 -4.57 3.69
N LEU A 281 -4.53 -4.40 3.73
CA LEU A 281 -3.63 -4.79 2.64
C LEU A 281 -3.64 -6.31 2.38
N GLY A 282 -4.13 -6.69 1.21
CA GLY A 282 -4.15 -8.09 0.76
C GLY A 282 -5.26 -8.93 1.43
N THR A 283 -6.29 -8.28 1.98
CA THR A 283 -7.41 -8.96 2.67
C THR A 283 -8.66 -9.10 1.79
N PHE A 284 -8.55 -8.75 0.52
CA PHE A 284 -9.66 -8.73 -0.43
C PHE A 284 -10.20 -10.14 -0.74
N ALA A 285 -11.51 -10.23 -0.97
CA ALA A 285 -12.13 -11.43 -1.54
C ALA A 285 -11.53 -11.74 -2.92
N GLY A 286 -11.42 -13.02 -3.26
CA GLY A 286 -10.63 -13.45 -4.43
C GLY A 286 -9.11 -13.39 -4.20
N LYS A 287 -8.68 -13.27 -2.94
CA LYS A 287 -7.29 -13.43 -2.54
C LYS A 287 -7.16 -14.06 -1.16
N ALA A 288 -7.76 -13.45 -0.13
CA ALA A 288 -7.69 -13.95 1.23
C ALA A 288 -8.73 -15.07 1.45
N VAL A 289 -8.30 -16.18 2.07
CA VAL A 289 -9.14 -17.28 2.51
C VAL A 289 -8.91 -17.44 4.02
N LEU A 290 -9.95 -17.26 4.84
CA LEU A 290 -9.81 -17.20 6.29
C LEU A 290 -9.36 -18.56 6.86
N LEU A 291 -8.45 -18.53 7.83
CA LEU A 291 -7.89 -19.75 8.43
C LEU A 291 -8.96 -20.61 9.11
N GLU A 292 -9.93 -19.98 9.78
CA GLU A 292 -11.04 -20.71 10.43
C GLU A 292 -11.90 -21.45 9.40
N ASP A 293 -12.22 -20.82 8.27
CA ASP A 293 -12.97 -21.46 7.18
C ASP A 293 -12.18 -22.63 6.60
N VAL A 294 -10.85 -22.48 6.47
CA VAL A 294 -9.95 -23.55 6.00
C VAL A 294 -9.96 -24.74 6.96
N ILE A 295 -9.85 -24.48 8.27
CA ILE A 295 -9.91 -25.51 9.30
C ILE A 295 -11.27 -26.21 9.27
N TYR A 296 -12.36 -25.45 9.18
CA TYR A 296 -13.72 -25.99 9.11
C TYR A 296 -13.91 -26.88 7.87
N ASN A 297 -13.57 -26.36 6.69
CA ASN A 297 -13.72 -27.06 5.41
C ASN A 297 -12.97 -28.39 5.40
N LEU A 298 -11.74 -28.41 5.92
CA LEU A 298 -10.94 -29.63 6.02
C LEU A 298 -11.42 -30.60 7.10
N SER A 299 -12.02 -30.09 8.18
CA SER A 299 -12.64 -30.92 9.22
C SER A 299 -13.90 -31.61 8.70
N ALA A 300 -14.68 -30.92 7.85
CA ALA A 300 -15.87 -31.47 7.21
C ALA A 300 -15.54 -32.41 6.03
N ASN A 301 -14.52 -32.06 5.24
CA ASN A 301 -14.06 -32.84 4.10
C ASN A 301 -12.54 -32.75 3.98
N SER A 302 -11.86 -33.86 4.29
CA SER A 302 -10.39 -33.95 4.27
C SER A 302 -9.78 -33.54 2.93
N ASP A 303 -10.47 -33.73 1.81
CA ASP A 303 -9.97 -33.38 0.47
C ASP A 303 -10.68 -32.14 -0.11
N HIS A 304 -11.28 -31.28 0.73
CA HIS A 304 -12.02 -30.10 0.28
C HIS A 304 -11.24 -29.28 -0.75
N TYR A 305 -10.04 -28.82 -0.41
CA TYR A 305 -9.27 -27.93 -1.30
C TYR A 305 -8.66 -28.62 -2.52
N LYS A 306 -8.52 -29.95 -2.51
CA LYS A 306 -8.18 -30.70 -3.73
C LYS A 306 -9.29 -30.67 -4.77
N ASN A 307 -10.55 -30.57 -4.33
CA ASN A 307 -11.72 -30.73 -5.18
C ASN A 307 -12.50 -29.42 -5.39
N ALA A 308 -12.34 -28.43 -4.50
CA ALA A 308 -13.08 -27.17 -4.56
C ALA A 308 -12.79 -26.39 -5.85
N THR A 309 -13.79 -25.66 -6.31
CA THR A 309 -13.58 -24.59 -7.29
C THR A 309 -13.20 -23.32 -6.54
N LEU A 310 -12.05 -22.73 -6.86
CA LEU A 310 -11.50 -21.58 -6.15
C LEU A 310 -11.52 -20.34 -7.02
N SER A 311 -12.11 -19.26 -6.51
CA SER A 311 -12.14 -17.98 -7.21
C SER A 311 -11.00 -17.08 -6.73
N PHE A 312 -10.22 -16.53 -7.66
CA PHE A 312 -9.14 -15.61 -7.32
C PHE A 312 -8.86 -14.57 -8.39
N VAL A 313 -8.17 -13.50 -8.01
CA VAL A 313 -7.74 -12.43 -8.89
C VAL A 313 -6.37 -12.73 -9.49
N VAL A 314 -6.24 -12.57 -10.80
CA VAL A 314 -4.98 -12.61 -11.55
C VAL A 314 -4.72 -11.26 -12.20
N GLY A 315 -3.48 -10.79 -12.19
CA GLY A 315 -3.07 -9.50 -12.73
C GLY A 315 -2.18 -9.70 -13.94
N GLU A 316 -2.39 -8.94 -15.01
CA GLU A 316 -1.67 -9.11 -16.28
C GLU A 316 -0.15 -8.91 -16.13
N LEU A 317 0.27 -8.05 -15.19
CA LEU A 317 1.68 -7.76 -14.93
C LEU A 317 2.20 -8.54 -13.72
N GLN A 318 1.48 -8.51 -12.62
CA GLN A 318 1.86 -9.16 -11.36
C GLN A 318 1.97 -10.68 -11.51
N HIS A 319 1.04 -11.28 -12.25
CA HIS A 319 0.93 -12.73 -12.42
C HIS A 319 1.15 -13.10 -13.90
N LYS A 320 1.93 -12.32 -14.65
CA LYS A 320 2.08 -12.42 -16.11
C LYS A 320 2.20 -13.85 -16.64
N PRO A 321 3.04 -14.75 -16.07
CA PRO A 321 3.14 -16.12 -16.56
C PRO A 321 1.83 -16.91 -16.40
N LEU A 322 1.26 -16.92 -15.19
CA LEU A 322 0.03 -17.65 -14.89
C LEU A 322 -1.18 -17.06 -15.63
N PHE A 323 -1.26 -15.73 -15.75
CA PHE A 323 -2.23 -15.03 -16.58
C PHE A 323 -2.20 -15.51 -18.04
N GLY A 324 -1.00 -15.58 -18.63
CA GLY A 324 -0.81 -16.07 -20.00
C GLY A 324 -1.38 -17.46 -20.21
N LEU A 325 -1.12 -18.38 -19.28
CA LEU A 325 -1.62 -19.76 -19.34
C LEU A 325 -3.15 -19.84 -19.24
N PHE A 326 -3.78 -19.05 -18.37
CA PHE A 326 -5.25 -19.00 -18.29
C PHE A 326 -5.88 -18.45 -19.57
N ARG A 327 -5.28 -17.41 -20.15
CA ARG A 327 -5.74 -16.82 -21.41
C ARG A 327 -5.58 -17.78 -22.59
N GLU A 328 -4.46 -18.49 -22.69
CA GLU A 328 -4.23 -19.51 -23.72
C GLU A 328 -5.23 -20.67 -23.66
N LYS A 329 -5.76 -20.97 -22.47
CA LYS A 329 -6.78 -22.00 -22.26
C LYS A 329 -8.21 -21.46 -22.27
N HIS A 330 -8.41 -20.19 -22.65
CA HIS A 330 -9.71 -19.53 -22.71
C HIS A 330 -10.51 -19.59 -21.40
N ILE A 331 -9.83 -19.56 -20.25
CA ILE A 331 -10.48 -19.40 -18.93
C ILE A 331 -10.79 -17.93 -18.66
N ILE A 332 -9.98 -17.03 -19.23
CA ILE A 332 -10.13 -15.57 -19.19
C ILE A 332 -9.90 -14.97 -20.57
#